data_AF-A0A1I3P7X9-F1
#
_entry.id   AF-A0A1I3P7X9-F1
#
_cell.length_a   1.000
_cell.length_b   1.000
_cell.length_c   1.000
_cell.angle_alpha   90.00
_cell.angle_beta   90.00
_cell.angle_gamma   90.00
#
_symmetry.space_group_name_H-M   'P 1'
#
loop_
_entity.id
_entity.type
_entity.pdbx_description
1 polymer ?
#
loop_
_entity_poly.entity_id
_entity_poly.type
_entity_poly.pdbx_seq_one_letter_code
_entity_poly.pdbx_strand_id
1 'polypeptide(L)'
;MAVPRRLLLSLALAVGIAGVVGLFVADPGSTSPDPVPFEDTVETGVVLENAPDDDEIDVPQAQVFYSQYEYVVGYNGIERFVDDSQAAGHEDRFGYPLSVHVSDYSETNLELSEEGHPIAADSIGWVDAEEAAFVVDSEARTPAGETVVPFSDQSDAEAFATAHDGTVLEWAQLLESEFSVDDADVVRDRVDDRHARADALVADAETLQDRPVEVVVGDDVETVADALEAAPAESTILLEGDHDVPDGIEVDRPLTIAGDGNATLQGDDNGTVLTLDADRAAVTDLEITGVGDVAEPGAGDVDSQSDDPLEMAYGQGDAGIEVNGSHAAVENVTIETPSNGVLLRDSPETVVRNVTVYGSDHWSDGYMGVLAMRSTDAVVTDSRFVDGRDGVYAHRSDGLVYRNNSLENNRIGVHLMYTSSTLIVDNRIDDAMSTGIDVMTDPEHNAIVGNEVRGGSQGILTAGSRSYVANNLVTDAEVGLTTAAGNSIYEHNVLAGNALGAQANQLLPTNRVRANDFVGNYEDAEARLGALRVWTDDGSGNFWHGATGETDGDVFERSYSPTHPVDERLHRVDGTETLAHAPATDALAAFEDSVSGMRSESIVDLAPLCEPANPELLERTAWEAPDRDCPAG
;
A
#
# COMPACT_ATOMS: atom_id res chain seq x y z
N MET A 1 -26.68 -67.90 20.44
CA MET A 1 -26.71 -67.60 18.99
C MET A 1 -25.74 -66.46 18.77
N ALA A 2 -24.54 -66.75 18.26
CA ALA A 2 -23.50 -65.75 18.04
C ALA A 2 -23.68 -65.18 16.64
N VAL A 3 -23.96 -63.88 16.54
CA VAL A 3 -23.97 -63.17 15.26
C VAL A 3 -22.52 -63.12 14.76
N PRO A 4 -22.20 -63.61 13.55
CA PRO A 4 -20.82 -63.62 13.08
C PRO A 4 -20.30 -62.20 12.89
N ARG A 5 -19.13 -61.89 13.44
CA ARG A 5 -18.44 -60.57 13.38
C ARG A 5 -18.36 -59.98 11.96
N ARG A 6 -18.36 -60.82 10.92
CA ARG A 6 -18.36 -60.39 9.51
C ARG A 6 -19.66 -59.72 9.09
N LEU A 7 -20.79 -60.07 9.71
CA LEU A 7 -22.11 -59.48 9.43
C LEU A 7 -22.27 -58.11 10.09
N LEU A 8 -21.65 -57.90 11.25
CA LEU A 8 -21.63 -56.60 11.95
C LEU A 8 -20.72 -55.59 11.25
N LEU A 9 -19.57 -56.03 10.71
CA LEU A 9 -18.69 -55.15 9.93
C LEU A 9 -19.30 -54.75 8.58
N SER A 10 -20.00 -55.67 7.91
CA SER A 10 -20.67 -55.36 6.63
C SER A 10 -21.91 -54.48 6.82
N LEU A 11 -22.62 -54.61 7.94
CA LEU A 11 -23.73 -53.71 8.28
C LEU A 11 -23.23 -52.31 8.70
N ALA A 12 -22.13 -52.22 9.44
CA ALA A 12 -21.52 -50.93 9.79
C ALA A 12 -20.93 -50.21 8.57
N LEU A 13 -20.30 -50.94 7.64
CA LEU A 13 -19.80 -50.38 6.38
C LEU A 13 -20.95 -49.98 5.44
N ALA A 14 -22.05 -50.74 5.40
CA ALA A 14 -23.22 -50.37 4.60
C ALA A 14 -23.99 -49.16 5.18
N VAL A 15 -24.04 -49.01 6.51
CA VAL A 15 -24.61 -47.81 7.16
C VAL A 15 -23.67 -46.62 7.05
N GLY A 16 -22.35 -46.83 7.04
CA GLY A 16 -21.36 -45.78 6.75
C GLY A 16 -21.42 -45.30 5.30
N ILE A 17 -21.50 -46.21 4.33
CA ILE A 17 -21.63 -45.86 2.91
C ILE A 17 -23.02 -45.26 2.61
N ALA A 18 -24.10 -45.75 3.23
CA ALA A 18 -25.43 -45.13 3.09
C ALA A 18 -25.54 -43.79 3.84
N GLY A 19 -24.74 -43.57 4.90
CA GLY A 19 -24.63 -42.29 5.60
C GLY A 19 -23.81 -41.26 4.82
N VAL A 20 -22.76 -41.71 4.11
CA VAL A 20 -21.95 -40.86 3.22
C VAL A 20 -22.68 -40.56 1.92
N VAL A 21 -23.42 -41.51 1.35
CA VAL A 21 -24.25 -41.27 0.14
C VAL A 21 -25.54 -40.51 0.47
N GLY A 22 -26.08 -40.68 1.69
CA GLY A 22 -27.29 -39.99 2.15
C GLY A 22 -27.12 -38.51 2.48
N LEU A 23 -25.88 -38.01 2.56
CA LEU A 23 -25.56 -36.59 2.72
C LEU A 23 -25.42 -35.84 1.38
N PHE A 24 -25.48 -36.54 0.24
CA PHE A 24 -25.40 -35.95 -1.11
C PHE A 24 -26.67 -36.17 -1.95
N VAL A 25 -27.83 -36.27 -1.30
CA VAL A 25 -29.13 -36.20 -1.97
C VAL A 25 -29.91 -35.01 -1.40
N ALA A 26 -29.32 -33.82 -1.53
CA ALA A 26 -30.08 -32.60 -1.67
C ALA A 26 -30.34 -32.41 -3.17
N ASP A 27 -31.60 -32.25 -3.52
CA ASP A 27 -32.06 -31.90 -4.86
C ASP A 27 -31.41 -30.55 -5.25
N PRO A 28 -30.53 -30.46 -6.27
CA PRO A 28 -30.04 -29.18 -6.76
C PRO A 28 -31.16 -28.53 -7.59
N GLY A 29 -32.18 -28.06 -6.90
CA GLY A 29 -33.22 -27.23 -7.48
C GLY A 29 -32.67 -25.83 -7.72
N SER A 30 -32.04 -25.63 -8.89
CA SER A 30 -32.10 -24.44 -9.76
C SER A 30 -32.53 -23.08 -9.15
N THR A 31 -31.87 -22.60 -8.11
CA THR A 31 -31.87 -21.18 -7.77
C THR A 31 -30.43 -20.79 -7.51
N SER A 32 -29.81 -20.12 -8.50
CA SER A 32 -28.62 -19.33 -8.26
C SER A 32 -28.87 -18.44 -7.04
N PRO A 33 -27.94 -18.33 -6.09
CA PRO A 33 -28.14 -17.49 -4.92
C PRO A 33 -28.47 -16.06 -5.35
N ASP A 34 -29.48 -15.46 -4.72
CA ASP A 34 -29.86 -14.06 -4.97
C ASP A 34 -28.69 -13.13 -4.55
N PRO A 35 -28.52 -11.97 -5.22
CA PRO A 35 -27.52 -10.97 -4.82
C PRO A 35 -27.78 -10.47 -3.40
N VAL A 36 -26.71 -10.09 -2.70
CA VAL A 36 -26.75 -9.55 -1.34
C VAL A 36 -26.60 -8.02 -1.37
N PRO A 37 -26.87 -7.29 -0.28
CA PRO A 37 -26.45 -5.89 -0.17
C PRO A 37 -24.95 -5.79 -0.45
N PHE A 38 -24.53 -4.86 -1.31
CA PHE A 38 -23.14 -4.82 -1.75
C PHE A 38 -22.18 -4.54 -0.59
N GLU A 39 -22.60 -3.72 0.38
CA GLU A 39 -21.87 -3.42 1.61
C GLU A 39 -21.61 -4.65 2.53
N ASP A 40 -22.33 -5.75 2.30
CA ASP A 40 -22.15 -7.01 3.04
C ASP A 40 -21.17 -7.96 2.33
N THR A 41 -20.66 -7.58 1.15
CA THR A 41 -19.68 -8.37 0.41
C THR A 41 -18.26 -8.13 0.91
N VAL A 42 -17.33 -9.02 0.55
CA VAL A 42 -15.90 -8.72 0.65
C VAL A 42 -15.54 -7.89 -0.57
N GLU A 43 -15.55 -6.57 -0.40
CA GLU A 43 -15.33 -5.62 -1.47
C GLU A 43 -13.87 -5.59 -1.94
N THR A 44 -13.68 -5.43 -3.25
CA THR A 44 -12.42 -5.16 -3.93
C THR A 44 -12.71 -4.22 -5.09
N GLY A 45 -11.74 -3.42 -5.51
CA GLY A 45 -11.91 -2.50 -6.62
C GLY A 45 -11.93 -1.05 -6.18
N VAL A 46 -12.52 -0.18 -7.02
CA VAL A 46 -12.38 1.28 -6.88
C VAL A 46 -13.08 1.73 -5.61
N VAL A 47 -12.36 2.45 -4.74
CA VAL A 47 -12.95 3.06 -3.55
C VAL A 47 -13.12 4.56 -3.80
N LEU A 48 -14.37 5.02 -3.73
CA LEU A 48 -14.76 6.40 -3.99
C LEU A 48 -14.40 7.37 -2.84
N GLU A 49 -13.81 6.90 -1.73
CA GLU A 49 -13.31 7.78 -0.65
C GLU A 49 -12.19 8.73 -1.11
N ASN A 50 -11.63 8.50 -2.30
CA ASN A 50 -10.66 9.40 -2.96
C ASN A 50 -11.30 10.30 -4.05
N ALA A 51 -12.60 10.17 -4.33
CA ALA A 51 -13.30 11.07 -5.24
C ALA A 51 -13.60 12.40 -4.53
N PRO A 52 -13.57 13.55 -5.21
CA PRO A 52 -13.98 14.82 -4.62
C PRO A 52 -15.40 14.69 -4.05
N ASP A 53 -15.65 15.20 -2.84
CA ASP A 53 -16.91 15.08 -2.09
C ASP A 53 -18.19 15.57 -2.83
N ASP A 54 -18.07 16.11 -4.04
CA ASP A 54 -19.14 16.82 -4.76
C ASP A 54 -19.75 16.07 -5.96
N ASP A 55 -19.22 14.93 -6.42
CA ASP A 55 -19.80 14.17 -7.54
C ASP A 55 -20.27 12.76 -7.10
N GLU A 56 -21.60 12.56 -7.07
CA GLU A 56 -22.24 11.26 -6.85
C GLU A 56 -22.00 10.37 -8.10
N ILE A 57 -20.85 9.69 -8.13
CA ILE A 57 -20.44 8.79 -9.20
C ILE A 57 -20.93 7.38 -8.92
N ASP A 58 -21.60 6.76 -9.88
CA ASP A 58 -21.96 5.34 -9.83
C ASP A 58 -20.89 4.48 -10.48
N VAL A 59 -20.23 3.64 -9.68
CA VAL A 59 -19.29 2.64 -10.19
C VAL A 59 -20.07 1.37 -10.53
N PRO A 60 -20.02 0.83 -11.76
CA PRO A 60 -20.61 -0.46 -12.08
C PRO A 60 -20.03 -1.59 -11.21
N GLN A 61 -20.86 -2.45 -10.65
CA GLN A 61 -20.45 -3.46 -9.68
C GLN A 61 -20.73 -4.89 -10.17
N ALA A 62 -19.95 -5.85 -9.66
CA ALA A 62 -20.22 -7.28 -9.78
C ALA A 62 -20.19 -7.99 -8.41
N GLN A 63 -21.07 -8.97 -8.19
CA GLN A 63 -21.06 -9.86 -7.04
C GLN A 63 -20.84 -11.30 -7.50
N VAL A 64 -19.86 -11.98 -6.92
CA VAL A 64 -19.46 -13.32 -7.33
C VAL A 64 -19.53 -14.29 -6.17
N PHE A 65 -20.22 -15.40 -6.43
CA PHE A 65 -20.32 -16.52 -5.51
C PHE A 65 -19.39 -17.63 -6.00
N TYR A 66 -18.34 -17.92 -5.23
CA TYR A 66 -17.34 -18.89 -5.64
C TYR A 66 -17.55 -20.27 -5.01
N SER A 67 -17.09 -21.32 -5.68
CA SER A 67 -17.27 -22.71 -5.21
C SER A 67 -16.37 -23.10 -4.05
N GLN A 68 -15.24 -22.42 -3.85
CA GLN A 68 -14.27 -22.72 -2.79
C GLN A 68 -14.00 -21.55 -1.83
N TYR A 69 -14.72 -20.43 -1.97
CA TYR A 69 -14.63 -19.28 -1.07
C TYR A 69 -15.97 -19.06 -0.36
N GLU A 70 -15.94 -18.87 0.96
CA GLU A 70 -17.16 -18.88 1.77
C GLU A 70 -17.93 -17.55 1.77
N TYR A 71 -17.27 -16.45 1.38
CA TYR A 71 -17.87 -15.12 1.33
C TYR A 71 -18.21 -14.71 -0.11
N VAL A 72 -19.18 -13.82 -0.27
CA VAL A 72 -19.49 -13.19 -1.57
C VAL A 72 -18.43 -12.14 -1.84
N VAL A 73 -17.84 -12.14 -3.03
CA VAL A 73 -16.85 -11.15 -3.44
C VAL A 73 -17.55 -10.06 -4.23
N GLY A 74 -17.42 -8.81 -3.79
CA GLY A 74 -17.95 -7.64 -4.49
C GLY A 74 -16.83 -6.94 -5.24
N TYR A 75 -17.00 -6.70 -6.53
CA TYR A 75 -16.06 -5.97 -7.38
C TYR A 75 -16.66 -4.60 -7.72
N ASN A 76 -15.97 -3.53 -7.33
CA ASN A 76 -16.22 -2.17 -7.83
C ASN A 76 -15.47 -2.03 -9.17
N GLY A 77 -16.20 -2.21 -10.28
CA GLY A 77 -15.71 -2.33 -11.66
C GLY A 77 -15.83 -3.76 -12.20
N ILE A 78 -16.56 -3.95 -13.31
CA ILE A 78 -16.74 -5.28 -13.93
C ILE A 78 -15.47 -5.70 -14.69
N GLU A 79 -14.79 -4.73 -15.33
CA GLU A 79 -13.47 -4.90 -15.93
C GLU A 79 -12.47 -5.51 -14.95
N ARG A 80 -12.52 -5.11 -13.67
CA ARG A 80 -11.65 -5.66 -12.60
C ARG A 80 -12.00 -7.10 -12.27
N PHE A 81 -13.28 -7.46 -12.26
CA PHE A 81 -13.67 -8.87 -12.13
C PHE A 81 -13.15 -9.71 -13.29
N VAL A 82 -13.30 -9.22 -14.53
CA VAL A 82 -12.85 -9.95 -15.72
C VAL A 82 -11.35 -10.19 -15.65
N ASP A 83 -10.58 -9.14 -15.36
CA ASP A 83 -9.12 -9.21 -15.22
C ASP A 83 -8.69 -10.18 -14.10
N ASP A 84 -9.21 -10.02 -12.88
CA ASP A 84 -8.92 -10.90 -11.74
C ASP A 84 -9.29 -12.37 -12.05
N SER A 85 -10.40 -12.61 -12.77
CA SER A 85 -10.85 -13.96 -13.12
C SER A 85 -9.94 -14.68 -14.11
N GLN A 86 -9.17 -13.92 -14.91
CA GLN A 86 -8.19 -14.45 -15.86
C GLN A 86 -6.81 -14.66 -15.24
N ALA A 87 -6.57 -14.14 -14.02
CA ALA A 87 -5.29 -14.24 -13.34
C ALA A 87 -4.89 -15.70 -13.07
N ALA A 88 -3.59 -16.00 -13.23
CA ALA A 88 -3.04 -17.32 -12.94
C ALA A 88 -3.32 -17.73 -11.48
N GLY A 89 -3.75 -18.98 -11.28
CA GLY A 89 -4.09 -19.50 -9.95
C GLY A 89 -5.39 -18.94 -9.35
N HIS A 90 -6.18 -18.10 -10.05
CA HIS A 90 -7.47 -17.63 -9.53
C HIS A 90 -8.41 -18.77 -9.16
N GLU A 91 -8.56 -19.76 -10.06
CA GLU A 91 -9.39 -20.95 -9.79
C GLU A 91 -8.84 -21.82 -8.65
N ASP A 92 -7.53 -21.85 -8.42
CA ASP A 92 -6.94 -22.60 -7.30
C ASP A 92 -7.29 -21.93 -5.95
N ARG A 93 -7.42 -20.60 -5.96
CA ARG A 93 -7.68 -19.76 -4.78
C ARG A 93 -9.17 -19.67 -4.45
N PHE A 94 -10.01 -19.47 -5.46
CA PHE A 94 -11.44 -19.23 -5.30
C PHE A 94 -12.32 -20.42 -5.77
N GLY A 95 -11.80 -21.31 -6.61
CA GLY A 95 -12.60 -22.25 -7.38
C GLY A 95 -13.28 -21.58 -8.58
N TYR A 96 -14.25 -22.28 -9.19
CA TYR A 96 -15.07 -21.72 -10.26
C TYR A 96 -16.24 -20.89 -9.71
N PRO A 97 -16.70 -19.84 -10.45
CA PRO A 97 -17.88 -19.07 -10.09
C PRO A 97 -19.15 -19.93 -10.19
N LEU A 98 -20.01 -19.83 -9.18
CA LEU A 98 -21.33 -20.47 -9.09
C LEU A 98 -22.43 -19.58 -9.66
N SER A 99 -22.32 -18.27 -9.44
CA SER A 99 -23.19 -17.24 -10.00
C SER A 99 -22.48 -15.89 -9.97
N VAL A 100 -22.74 -15.06 -10.98
CA VAL A 100 -22.23 -13.69 -11.08
C VAL A 100 -23.43 -12.78 -11.31
N HIS A 101 -23.60 -11.79 -10.44
CA HIS A 101 -24.60 -10.73 -10.61
C HIS A 101 -23.88 -9.43 -10.89
N VAL A 102 -24.38 -8.64 -11.82
CA VAL A 102 -23.83 -7.31 -12.14
C VAL A 102 -24.90 -6.25 -11.93
N SER A 103 -24.47 -5.01 -11.70
CA SER A 103 -25.35 -3.84 -11.73
C SER A 103 -26.25 -3.85 -12.97
N ASP A 104 -27.45 -3.28 -12.89
CA ASP A 104 -28.36 -3.17 -14.04
C ASP A 104 -28.75 -1.72 -14.29
N TYR A 105 -28.32 -1.19 -15.45
CA TYR A 105 -28.59 0.18 -15.88
C TYR A 105 -29.74 0.30 -16.89
N SER A 106 -30.51 -0.75 -17.18
CA SER A 106 -31.63 -0.67 -18.15
C SER A 106 -32.85 0.10 -17.63
N GLU A 107 -33.20 -0.04 -16.35
CA GLU A 107 -34.39 0.63 -15.77
C GLU A 107 -34.06 1.96 -15.08
N THR A 108 -32.85 2.49 -15.26
CA THR A 108 -32.40 3.75 -14.66
C THR A 108 -32.12 4.83 -15.71
N ASN A 109 -32.25 6.09 -15.33
CA ASN A 109 -31.82 7.20 -16.17
C ASN A 109 -30.31 7.42 -16.01
N LEU A 110 -29.51 6.62 -16.72
CA LEU A 110 -28.06 6.74 -16.75
C LEU A 110 -27.61 7.88 -17.66
N GLU A 111 -26.81 8.79 -17.11
CA GLU A 111 -26.12 9.85 -17.82
C GLU A 111 -24.61 9.77 -17.55
N LEU A 112 -23.78 10.37 -18.41
CA LEU A 112 -22.36 10.56 -18.14
C LEU A 112 -22.11 12.04 -17.77
N SER A 113 -21.28 12.27 -16.76
CA SER A 113 -20.77 13.61 -16.43
C SER A 113 -19.90 14.19 -17.55
N GLU A 114 -19.47 15.45 -17.42
CA GLU A 114 -18.53 16.07 -18.37
C GLU A 114 -17.19 15.30 -18.45
N GLU A 115 -16.85 14.56 -17.40
CA GLU A 115 -15.63 13.77 -17.29
C GLU A 115 -15.82 12.29 -17.67
N GLY A 116 -17.04 11.90 -18.07
CA GLY A 116 -17.37 10.53 -18.50
C GLY A 116 -17.81 9.60 -17.36
N HIS A 117 -17.99 10.10 -16.14
CA HIS A 117 -18.43 9.30 -15.01
C HIS A 117 -19.92 8.92 -15.09
N PRO A 118 -20.29 7.63 -14.92
CA PRO A 118 -21.69 7.22 -14.84
C PRO A 118 -22.40 7.87 -13.65
N ILE A 119 -23.59 8.40 -13.89
CA ILE A 119 -24.49 8.98 -12.87
C ILE A 119 -25.90 8.45 -13.14
N ALA A 120 -26.48 7.76 -12.16
CA ALA A 120 -27.81 7.19 -12.19
C ALA A 120 -28.74 7.94 -11.22
N ALA A 121 -29.92 8.33 -11.70
CA ALA A 121 -30.88 9.08 -10.88
C ALA A 121 -31.69 8.20 -9.91
N ASP A 122 -31.68 6.87 -10.11
CA ASP A 122 -32.47 5.88 -9.39
C ASP A 122 -31.57 4.74 -8.89
N SER A 123 -32.05 4.00 -7.87
CA SER A 123 -31.32 2.85 -7.32
C SER A 123 -31.03 1.80 -8.39
N ILE A 124 -29.76 1.40 -8.48
CA ILE A 124 -29.28 0.41 -9.45
C ILE A 124 -29.70 -1.00 -9.01
N GLY A 125 -30.26 -1.76 -9.96
CA GLY A 125 -30.67 -3.15 -9.76
C GLY A 125 -29.52 -4.14 -9.95
N TRP A 126 -29.85 -5.43 -9.89
CA TRP A 126 -28.91 -6.52 -10.17
C TRP A 126 -29.50 -7.45 -11.23
N VAL A 127 -28.67 -7.90 -12.17
CA VAL A 127 -29.01 -8.88 -13.21
C VAL A 127 -27.96 -10.00 -13.22
N ASP A 128 -28.37 -11.22 -13.57
CA ASP A 128 -27.44 -12.32 -13.80
C ASP A 128 -26.53 -11.95 -14.99
N ALA A 129 -25.21 -12.05 -14.80
CA ALA A 129 -24.24 -11.65 -15.82
C ALA A 129 -24.43 -12.42 -17.13
N GLU A 130 -24.91 -13.66 -17.08
CA GLU A 130 -25.19 -14.47 -18.29
C GLU A 130 -26.39 -13.96 -19.11
N GLU A 131 -27.25 -13.13 -18.51
CA GLU A 131 -28.45 -12.55 -19.14
C GLU A 131 -28.26 -11.08 -19.55
N ALA A 132 -27.13 -10.46 -19.19
CA ALA A 132 -26.84 -9.05 -19.44
C ALA A 132 -26.10 -8.79 -20.77
N ALA A 133 -26.31 -7.59 -21.31
CA ALA A 133 -25.51 -7.01 -22.38
C ALA A 133 -24.55 -5.96 -21.79
N PHE A 134 -23.30 -5.96 -22.25
CA PHE A 134 -22.23 -5.14 -21.68
C PHE A 134 -21.73 -4.13 -22.71
N VAL A 135 -21.73 -2.85 -22.37
CA VAL A 135 -21.11 -1.83 -23.22
C VAL A 135 -19.67 -1.61 -22.77
N VAL A 136 -18.73 -1.80 -23.70
CA VAL A 136 -17.29 -1.59 -23.54
C VAL A 136 -16.79 -0.55 -24.54
N ASP A 137 -15.53 -0.12 -24.43
CA ASP A 137 -14.89 0.84 -25.34
C ASP A 137 -15.69 2.16 -25.52
N SER A 138 -16.47 2.55 -24.50
CA SER A 138 -17.31 3.75 -24.54
C SER A 138 -16.62 4.94 -23.89
N GLU A 139 -17.27 6.11 -23.94
CA GLU A 139 -16.84 7.30 -23.18
C GLU A 139 -16.95 7.12 -21.65
N ALA A 140 -17.63 6.08 -21.16
CA ALA A 140 -17.83 5.82 -19.73
C ALA A 140 -16.52 5.47 -19.01
N ARG A 141 -16.26 6.14 -17.89
CA ARG A 141 -15.03 5.98 -17.09
C ARG A 141 -15.31 6.10 -15.59
N THR A 142 -14.51 5.41 -14.79
CA THR A 142 -14.40 5.64 -13.34
C THR A 142 -13.09 6.38 -13.05
N PRO A 143 -12.84 6.83 -11.81
CA PRO A 143 -11.52 7.35 -11.44
C PRO A 143 -10.36 6.38 -11.72
N ALA A 144 -10.64 5.08 -11.86
CA ALA A 144 -9.65 4.06 -12.19
C ALA A 144 -9.46 3.80 -13.69
N GLY A 145 -10.20 4.46 -14.57
CA GLY A 145 -10.05 4.32 -16.03
C GLY A 145 -11.33 3.97 -16.77
N GLU A 146 -11.20 3.25 -17.88
CA GLU A 146 -12.35 2.74 -18.65
C GLU A 146 -13.23 1.83 -17.79
N THR A 147 -14.55 1.87 -17.99
CA THR A 147 -15.47 1.01 -17.24
C THR A 147 -16.51 0.36 -18.12
N VAL A 148 -16.88 -0.87 -17.75
CA VAL A 148 -17.88 -1.68 -18.45
C VAL A 148 -19.26 -1.39 -17.87
N VAL A 149 -20.21 -1.03 -18.74
CA VAL A 149 -21.57 -0.67 -18.32
C VAL A 149 -22.56 -1.81 -18.66
N PRO A 150 -23.15 -2.49 -17.66
CA PRO A 150 -24.08 -3.61 -17.85
C PRO A 150 -25.56 -3.18 -18.00
N PHE A 151 -26.32 -3.93 -18.79
CA PHE A 151 -27.74 -3.69 -19.06
C PHE A 151 -28.50 -5.01 -19.17
N SER A 152 -29.66 -5.15 -18.50
CA SER A 152 -30.54 -6.31 -18.68
C SER A 152 -31.36 -6.28 -19.98
N ASP A 153 -31.59 -5.10 -20.56
CA ASP A 153 -32.26 -4.90 -21.84
C ASP A 153 -31.26 -4.52 -22.94
N GLN A 154 -31.19 -5.36 -23.97
CA GLN A 154 -30.25 -5.19 -25.09
C GLN A 154 -30.49 -3.90 -25.90
N SER A 155 -31.72 -3.40 -25.97
CA SER A 155 -32.01 -2.17 -26.69
C SER A 155 -31.51 -0.92 -25.97
N ASP A 156 -31.46 -0.95 -24.64
CA ASP A 156 -30.87 0.11 -23.83
C ASP A 156 -29.34 0.11 -23.97
N ALA A 157 -28.70 -1.07 -23.96
CA ALA A 157 -27.26 -1.20 -24.23
C ALA A 157 -26.88 -0.65 -25.61
N GLU A 158 -27.64 -0.99 -26.66
CA GLU A 158 -27.42 -0.49 -28.02
C GLU A 158 -27.60 1.03 -28.12
N ALA A 159 -28.57 1.59 -27.37
CA ALA A 159 -28.80 3.02 -27.32
C ALA A 159 -27.65 3.76 -26.63
N PHE A 160 -27.19 3.25 -25.47
CA PHE A 160 -26.05 3.80 -24.74
C PHE A 160 -24.76 3.73 -25.57
N ALA A 161 -24.46 2.57 -26.15
CA ALA A 161 -23.30 2.39 -27.03
C ALA A 161 -23.32 3.35 -28.23
N THR A 162 -24.48 3.60 -28.84
CA THR A 162 -24.61 4.55 -29.96
C THR A 162 -24.41 6.01 -29.51
N ALA A 163 -24.79 6.34 -28.28
CA ALA A 163 -24.69 7.69 -27.74
C ALA A 163 -23.26 8.04 -27.29
N HIS A 164 -22.50 7.05 -26.81
CA HIS A 164 -21.19 7.19 -26.17
C HIS A 164 -20.07 6.40 -26.86
N ASP A 165 -20.22 6.18 -28.18
CA ASP A 165 -19.23 5.54 -29.05
C ASP A 165 -18.72 4.15 -28.59
N GLY A 166 -19.56 3.38 -27.88
CA GLY A 166 -19.23 2.07 -27.31
C GLY A 166 -19.55 0.86 -28.21
N THR A 167 -19.16 -0.33 -27.73
CA THR A 167 -19.43 -1.63 -28.35
C THR A 167 -20.20 -2.53 -27.38
N VAL A 168 -21.27 -3.18 -27.86
CA VAL A 168 -22.04 -4.15 -27.05
C VAL A 168 -21.44 -5.54 -27.17
N LEU A 169 -21.15 -6.17 -26.03
CA LEU A 169 -20.67 -7.54 -25.89
C LEU A 169 -21.66 -8.38 -25.07
N GLU A 170 -21.74 -9.67 -25.39
CA GLU A 170 -22.38 -10.68 -24.54
C GLU A 170 -21.38 -11.20 -23.49
N TRP A 171 -21.86 -11.80 -22.40
CA TRP A 171 -21.03 -12.27 -21.28
C TRP A 171 -19.80 -13.10 -21.69
N ALA A 172 -19.97 -14.09 -22.56
CA ALA A 172 -18.87 -14.95 -23.00
C ALA A 172 -17.79 -14.18 -23.80
N GLN A 173 -18.17 -13.10 -24.48
CA GLN A 173 -17.22 -12.25 -25.20
C GLN A 173 -16.51 -11.30 -24.22
N LEU A 174 -17.22 -10.81 -23.20
CA LEU A 174 -16.64 -9.97 -22.16
C LEU A 174 -15.56 -10.71 -21.37
N LEU A 175 -15.79 -11.97 -21.01
CA LEU A 175 -14.80 -12.80 -20.31
C LEU A 175 -13.53 -13.08 -21.13
N GLU A 176 -13.57 -12.88 -22.46
CA GLU A 176 -12.42 -13.00 -23.36
C GLU A 176 -11.75 -11.64 -23.66
N SER A 177 -12.32 -10.54 -23.15
CA SER A 177 -11.74 -9.20 -23.30
C SER A 177 -10.55 -8.99 -22.38
N GLU A 178 -9.62 -8.16 -22.84
CA GLU A 178 -8.50 -7.65 -22.04
C GLU A 178 -8.79 -6.20 -21.70
N PHE A 179 -8.60 -5.82 -20.44
CA PHE A 179 -8.78 -4.45 -19.96
C PHE A 179 -7.44 -3.89 -19.50
N SER A 180 -7.25 -2.58 -19.67
CA SER A 180 -6.06 -1.91 -19.16
C SER A 180 -6.21 -1.59 -17.67
N VAL A 181 -6.19 -2.63 -16.83
CA VAL A 181 -6.16 -2.45 -15.37
C VAL A 181 -4.70 -2.22 -14.96
N ASP A 182 -4.40 -1.04 -14.42
CA ASP A 182 -3.05 -0.74 -13.89
C ASP A 182 -2.79 -1.64 -12.68
N ASP A 183 -2.19 -2.80 -12.90
CA ASP A 183 -1.93 -3.81 -11.89
C ASP A 183 -0.57 -3.67 -11.18
N ALA A 184 -0.34 -4.45 -10.14
CA ALA A 184 0.92 -4.41 -9.39
C ALA A 184 2.17 -4.68 -10.26
N ASP A 185 2.03 -5.41 -11.39
CA ASP A 185 3.11 -5.56 -12.38
C ASP A 185 3.46 -4.24 -13.06
N VAL A 186 2.46 -3.41 -13.38
CA VAL A 186 2.67 -2.09 -13.96
C VAL A 186 3.41 -1.18 -12.97
N VAL A 187 3.05 -1.27 -11.68
CA VAL A 187 3.74 -0.54 -10.62
C VAL A 187 5.20 -0.97 -10.52
N ARG A 188 5.47 -2.29 -10.54
CA ARG A 188 6.83 -2.83 -10.60
C ARG A 188 7.61 -2.27 -11.79
N ASP A 189 7.02 -2.31 -12.97
CA ASP A 189 7.70 -1.94 -14.22
C ASP A 189 7.93 -0.42 -14.34
N ARG A 190 7.15 0.41 -13.60
CA ARG A 190 7.27 1.87 -13.56
C ARG A 190 8.20 2.40 -12.44
N VAL A 191 8.81 1.55 -11.61
CA VAL A 191 9.71 2.00 -10.52
C VAL A 191 10.86 2.88 -11.06
N ASP A 192 11.53 2.45 -12.13
CA ASP A 192 12.63 3.20 -12.76
C ASP A 192 12.16 4.54 -13.35
N ASP A 193 10.95 4.57 -13.93
CA ASP A 193 10.36 5.81 -14.48
C ASP A 193 10.04 6.82 -13.37
N ARG A 194 9.52 6.35 -12.22
CA ARG A 194 9.29 7.20 -11.03
C ARG A 194 10.59 7.75 -10.48
N HIS A 195 11.65 6.95 -10.43
CA HIS A 195 12.99 7.44 -10.09
C HIS A 195 13.48 8.53 -11.03
N ALA A 196 13.35 8.32 -12.35
CA ALA A 196 13.77 9.29 -13.34
C ALA A 196 12.98 10.61 -13.25
N ARG A 197 11.68 10.55 -12.94
CA ARG A 197 10.86 11.74 -12.68
C ARG A 197 11.33 12.48 -11.43
N ALA A 198 11.62 11.78 -10.34
CA ALA A 198 12.17 12.40 -9.13
C ALA A 198 13.54 13.06 -9.38
N ASP A 199 14.42 12.42 -10.16
CA ASP A 199 15.71 13.00 -10.57
C ASP A 199 15.54 14.30 -11.38
N ALA A 200 14.54 14.34 -12.27
CA ALA A 200 14.23 15.55 -13.03
C ALA A 200 13.74 16.69 -12.11
N LEU A 201 12.85 16.39 -11.15
CA LEU A 201 12.37 17.37 -10.17
C LEU A 201 13.52 17.90 -9.31
N VAL A 202 14.41 17.03 -8.84
CA VAL A 202 15.61 17.44 -8.08
C VAL A 202 16.52 18.34 -8.93
N ALA A 203 16.78 17.97 -10.19
CA ALA A 203 17.61 18.78 -11.08
C ALA A 203 16.99 20.15 -11.39
N ASP A 204 15.67 20.23 -11.51
CA ASP A 204 14.95 21.49 -11.70
C ASP A 204 14.99 22.36 -10.42
N ALA A 205 14.87 21.75 -9.24
CA ALA A 205 14.99 22.42 -7.95
C ALA A 205 16.39 23.01 -7.71
N GLU A 206 17.46 22.33 -8.15
CA GLU A 206 18.84 22.85 -8.08
C GLU A 206 19.01 24.18 -8.84
N THR A 207 18.23 24.41 -9.91
CA THR A 207 18.28 25.68 -10.65
C THR A 207 17.82 26.89 -9.83
N LEU A 208 17.04 26.67 -8.76
CA LEU A 208 16.59 27.73 -7.86
C LEU A 208 17.75 28.24 -6.99
N GLN A 209 18.75 27.40 -6.70
CA GLN A 209 19.93 27.79 -5.92
C GLN A 209 20.94 28.61 -6.74
N ASP A 210 20.95 28.42 -8.06
CA ASP A 210 21.85 29.13 -8.99
C ASP A 210 21.42 30.58 -9.29
N ARG A 211 20.33 31.05 -8.67
CA ARG A 211 19.85 32.43 -8.84
C ARG A 211 20.91 33.45 -8.38
N PRO A 212 21.02 34.60 -9.06
CA PRO A 212 22.00 35.62 -8.69
C PRO A 212 21.68 36.20 -7.32
N VAL A 213 22.71 36.35 -6.48
CA VAL A 213 22.62 37.08 -5.21
C VAL A 213 22.47 38.58 -5.53
N GLU A 214 21.33 39.16 -5.17
CA GLU A 214 21.02 40.57 -5.41
C GLU A 214 20.95 41.39 -4.11
N VAL A 215 20.74 40.73 -2.96
CA VAL A 215 20.70 41.37 -1.64
C VAL A 215 21.42 40.51 -0.60
N VAL A 216 22.31 41.12 0.18
CA VAL A 216 22.97 40.49 1.33
C VAL A 216 22.51 41.16 2.64
N VAL A 217 21.94 40.39 3.56
CA VAL A 217 21.52 40.91 4.87
C VAL A 217 22.75 41.10 5.75
N GLY A 218 22.94 42.31 6.28
CA GLY A 218 24.13 42.76 7.01
C GLY A 218 25.01 43.71 6.20
N ASP A 219 25.01 43.58 4.87
CA ASP A 219 25.82 44.38 3.94
C ASP A 219 24.98 45.41 3.17
N ASP A 220 23.91 44.97 2.49
CA ASP A 220 23.03 45.82 1.68
C ASP A 220 21.86 46.39 2.49
N VAL A 221 21.31 45.59 3.41
CA VAL A 221 20.19 45.94 4.31
C VAL A 221 20.42 45.38 5.72
N GLU A 222 19.74 45.93 6.72
CA GLU A 222 19.93 45.51 8.13
C GLU A 222 19.09 44.29 8.53
N THR A 223 17.96 44.03 7.87
CA THR A 223 17.00 42.99 8.28
C THR A 223 16.57 42.11 7.11
N VAL A 224 16.11 40.89 7.41
CA VAL A 224 15.54 39.96 6.42
C VAL A 224 14.28 40.54 5.77
N ALA A 225 13.42 41.21 6.56
CA ALA A 225 12.23 41.86 6.04
C ALA A 225 12.54 42.95 5.00
N ASP A 226 13.55 43.79 5.26
CA ASP A 226 14.01 44.79 4.30
C ASP A 226 14.59 44.14 3.03
N ALA A 227 15.27 42.99 3.16
CA ALA A 227 15.77 42.25 2.01
C ALA A 227 14.65 41.67 1.16
N LEU A 228 13.61 41.12 1.78
CA LEU A 228 12.42 40.65 1.09
C LEU A 228 11.77 41.79 0.30
N GLU A 229 11.60 42.98 0.88
CA GLU A 229 11.05 44.14 0.14
C GLU A 229 11.95 44.57 -1.02
N ALA A 230 13.27 44.51 -0.86
CA ALA A 230 14.23 45.01 -1.84
C ALA A 230 14.53 44.03 -2.99
N ALA A 231 14.53 42.72 -2.74
CA ALA A 231 14.99 41.72 -3.69
C ALA A 231 14.03 41.59 -4.89
N PRO A 232 14.55 41.62 -6.14
CA PRO A 232 13.73 41.34 -7.32
C PRO A 232 13.34 39.86 -7.37
N ALA A 233 12.18 39.54 -7.95
CA ALA A 233 11.81 38.15 -8.24
C ALA A 233 12.90 37.43 -9.06
N GLU A 234 13.02 36.11 -8.90
CA GLU A 234 14.05 35.26 -9.51
C GLU A 234 15.48 35.65 -9.09
N SER A 235 15.66 36.02 -7.82
CA SER A 235 16.97 36.32 -7.23
C SER A 235 17.16 35.63 -5.88
N THR A 236 18.39 35.72 -5.36
CA THR A 236 18.78 35.17 -4.07
C THR A 236 18.99 36.30 -3.06
N ILE A 237 18.43 36.11 -1.86
CA ILE A 237 18.78 36.84 -0.64
C ILE A 237 19.80 35.99 0.11
N LEU A 238 20.99 36.54 0.36
CA LEU A 238 22.03 35.88 1.14
C LEU A 238 21.98 36.35 2.59
N LEU A 239 21.88 35.40 3.52
CA LEU A 239 21.93 35.60 4.96
C LEU A 239 23.32 35.25 5.47
N GLU A 240 23.96 36.19 6.19
CA GLU A 240 25.23 35.95 6.87
C GLU A 240 25.00 35.99 8.40
N GLY A 241 25.40 34.92 9.11
CA GLY A 241 25.25 34.83 10.57
C GLY A 241 23.81 34.67 11.07
N ASP A 242 23.57 35.04 12.33
CA ASP A 242 22.31 34.79 13.02
C ASP A 242 21.31 35.96 12.81
N HIS A 243 20.04 35.63 12.54
CA HIS A 243 18.95 36.58 12.32
C HIS A 243 17.73 36.21 13.17
N ASP A 244 17.35 37.09 14.09
CA ASP A 244 16.12 36.97 14.87
C ASP A 244 14.90 37.34 14.01
N VAL A 245 13.93 36.42 13.90
CA VAL A 245 12.69 36.56 13.13
C VAL A 245 11.46 36.19 13.99
N PRO A 246 11.18 36.95 15.07
CA PRO A 246 10.14 36.60 16.06
C PRO A 246 8.71 36.60 15.50
N ASP A 247 8.46 37.29 14.38
CA ASP A 247 7.16 37.28 13.72
C ASP A 247 7.10 36.30 12.53
N GLY A 248 8.14 35.47 12.35
CA GLY A 248 8.36 34.66 11.15
C GLY A 248 8.70 35.51 9.91
N ILE A 249 8.97 34.85 8.79
CA ILE A 249 9.18 35.49 7.49
C ILE A 249 8.37 34.80 6.38
N GLU A 250 7.78 35.61 5.49
CA GLU A 250 6.94 35.15 4.38
C GLU A 250 7.60 35.48 3.04
N VAL A 251 7.74 34.48 2.17
CA VAL A 251 8.35 34.59 0.85
C VAL A 251 7.25 34.52 -0.21
N ASP A 252 6.75 35.70 -0.59
CA ASP A 252 5.61 35.92 -1.49
C ASP A 252 5.98 36.02 -2.98
N ARG A 253 7.26 35.82 -3.31
CA ARG A 253 7.85 35.91 -4.65
C ARG A 253 8.81 34.75 -4.90
N PRO A 254 9.10 34.41 -6.18
CA PRO A 254 10.02 33.33 -6.52
C PRO A 254 11.46 33.73 -6.19
N LEU A 255 11.80 33.69 -4.90
CA LEU A 255 13.07 34.07 -4.32
C LEU A 255 13.75 32.85 -3.73
N THR A 256 15.07 32.90 -3.64
CA THR A 256 15.85 31.93 -2.88
C THR A 256 16.39 32.60 -1.63
N ILE A 257 16.11 32.04 -0.46
CA ILE A 257 16.71 32.44 0.81
C ILE A 257 17.89 31.50 1.05
N ALA A 258 19.11 32.02 0.95
CA ALA A 258 20.33 31.23 1.07
C ALA A 258 21.14 31.66 2.29
N GLY A 259 21.69 30.71 3.04
CA GLY A 259 22.71 30.99 4.05
C GLY A 259 24.13 30.92 3.50
N ASP A 260 25.08 31.45 4.27
CA ASP A 260 26.52 31.33 3.99
C ASP A 260 27.13 30.00 4.52
N GLY A 261 26.28 29.08 4.97
CA GLY A 261 26.63 27.81 5.61
C GLY A 261 26.80 27.86 7.13
N ASN A 262 26.68 29.04 7.77
CA ASN A 262 26.56 29.16 9.24
C ASN A 262 25.43 30.11 9.64
N ALA A 263 24.49 30.39 8.72
CA ALA A 263 23.42 31.34 8.98
C ALA A 263 22.25 30.66 9.68
N THR A 264 21.74 31.33 10.71
CA THR A 264 20.64 30.84 11.55
C THR A 264 19.44 31.77 11.43
N LEU A 265 18.26 31.22 11.18
CA LEU A 265 16.99 31.90 11.42
C LEU A 265 16.44 31.46 12.77
N GLN A 266 16.27 32.42 13.67
CA GLN A 266 15.79 32.17 15.03
C GLN A 266 14.40 32.78 15.23
N GLY A 267 13.37 31.93 15.33
CA GLY A 267 12.04 32.31 15.79
C GLY A 267 12.00 32.60 17.30
N ASP A 268 10.80 32.88 17.83
CA ASP A 268 10.58 33.20 19.26
C ASP A 268 9.84 32.12 20.05
N ASP A 269 9.90 30.87 19.57
CA ASP A 269 9.15 29.72 20.10
C ASP A 269 7.63 29.88 19.96
N ASN A 270 7.16 30.67 18.98
CA ASN A 270 5.74 30.88 18.70
C ASN A 270 5.48 31.06 17.19
N GLY A 271 4.88 30.06 16.53
CA GLY A 271 4.57 30.11 15.11
C GLY A 271 5.59 29.40 14.20
N THR A 272 5.24 29.39 12.92
CA THR A 272 6.13 28.97 11.82
C THR A 272 7.24 30.01 11.60
N VAL A 273 8.48 29.56 11.40
CA VAL A 273 9.64 30.46 11.25
C VAL A 273 9.75 31.04 9.83
N LEU A 274 9.53 30.20 8.81
CA LEU A 274 9.66 30.59 7.41
C LEU A 274 8.53 29.98 6.57
N THR A 275 7.80 30.82 5.85
CA THR A 275 6.72 30.40 4.94
C THR A 275 7.07 30.74 3.49
N LEU A 276 6.97 29.76 2.60
CA LEU A 276 7.18 29.88 1.16
C LEU A 276 5.83 29.84 0.42
N ASP A 277 5.24 31.02 0.19
CA ASP A 277 3.94 31.13 -0.48
C ASP A 277 4.03 31.16 -2.00
N ALA A 278 5.15 31.63 -2.55
CA ALA A 278 5.32 31.68 -4.00
C ALA A 278 5.77 30.35 -4.60
N ASP A 279 5.23 30.05 -5.79
CA ASP A 279 5.79 29.03 -6.66
C ASP A 279 7.28 29.29 -6.91
N ARG A 280 8.08 28.21 -6.97
CA ARG A 280 9.52 28.27 -7.21
C ARG A 280 10.28 29.12 -6.19
N ALA A 281 9.73 29.31 -4.99
CA ALA A 281 10.51 29.81 -3.85
C ALA A 281 11.45 28.70 -3.34
N ALA A 282 12.59 29.08 -2.80
CA ALA A 282 13.57 28.12 -2.32
C ALA A 282 14.29 28.58 -1.04
N VAL A 283 14.75 27.60 -0.28
CA VAL A 283 15.55 27.80 0.94
C VAL A 283 16.75 26.88 0.89
N THR A 284 17.94 27.41 1.16
CA THR A 284 19.17 26.61 1.17
C THR A 284 20.18 27.03 2.23
N ASP A 285 20.91 26.06 2.77
CA ASP A 285 22.11 26.25 3.61
C ASP A 285 21.85 27.05 4.90
N LEU A 286 20.75 26.74 5.60
CA LEU A 286 20.32 27.42 6.84
C LEU A 286 20.16 26.46 8.03
N GLU A 287 20.34 27.02 9.22
CA GLU A 287 19.86 26.45 10.48
C GLU A 287 18.58 27.19 10.92
N ILE A 288 17.55 26.45 11.35
CA ILE A 288 16.28 27.01 11.82
C ILE A 288 16.02 26.53 13.24
N THR A 289 15.80 27.49 14.13
CA THR A 289 15.51 27.25 15.55
C THR A 289 14.38 28.18 16.03
N GLY A 290 13.87 27.95 17.23
CA GLY A 290 12.80 28.78 17.81
C GLY A 290 11.44 28.57 17.15
N VAL A 291 11.19 27.35 16.63
CA VAL A 291 9.88 26.96 16.08
C VAL A 291 8.86 26.87 17.19
N GLY A 292 7.65 27.36 16.94
CA GLY A 292 6.54 27.28 17.88
C GLY A 292 6.19 25.88 18.35
N ASP A 293 5.61 25.82 19.55
CA ASP A 293 4.90 24.64 20.02
C ASP A 293 3.61 24.44 19.21
N VAL A 294 3.01 23.25 19.32
CA VAL A 294 1.71 22.92 18.72
C VAL A 294 0.72 24.07 18.90
N ALA A 295 0.15 24.58 17.81
CA ALA A 295 -1.09 25.32 17.91
C ALA A 295 -2.13 24.35 18.47
N GLU A 296 -2.36 24.39 19.79
CA GLU A 296 -3.59 23.84 20.34
C GLU A 296 -4.74 24.40 19.48
N PRO A 297 -5.80 23.61 19.18
CA PRO A 297 -7.03 24.14 18.58
C PRO A 297 -7.70 25.09 19.59
N GLY A 298 -7.10 26.25 19.77
CA GLY A 298 -7.56 27.35 20.59
C GLY A 298 -8.57 28.10 19.77
N ALA A 299 -9.84 27.66 19.88
CA ALA A 299 -11.06 28.44 19.64
C ALA A 299 -10.82 29.87 19.14
N GLY A 300 -10.55 30.02 17.84
CA GLY A 300 -10.09 31.27 17.27
C GLY A 300 -9.98 31.19 15.75
N ASP A 301 -11.14 31.24 15.10
CA ASP A 301 -11.36 31.75 13.74
C ASP A 301 -10.19 31.60 12.75
N VAL A 302 -9.95 30.37 12.27
CA VAL A 302 -9.39 30.16 10.93
C VAL A 302 -10.35 29.22 10.21
N ASP A 303 -10.85 29.68 9.07
CA ASP A 303 -11.89 29.05 8.25
C ASP A 303 -11.31 27.77 7.61
N SER A 304 -11.12 26.70 8.39
CA SER A 304 -10.72 25.40 7.83
C SER A 304 -11.92 24.82 7.09
N GLN A 305 -11.94 24.98 5.78
CA GLN A 305 -12.95 24.42 4.87
C GLN A 305 -12.83 22.90 4.69
N SER A 306 -11.98 22.20 5.47
CA SER A 306 -11.85 20.74 5.41
C SER A 306 -12.81 20.09 6.41
N ASP A 307 -13.68 19.21 5.89
CA ASP A 307 -14.58 18.38 6.68
C ASP A 307 -13.88 17.10 7.20
N ASP A 308 -12.60 16.87 6.87
CA ASP A 308 -11.83 15.70 7.32
C ASP A 308 -11.26 15.90 8.75
N PRO A 309 -11.70 15.10 9.74
CA PRO A 309 -11.20 15.19 11.12
C PRO A 309 -9.70 14.92 11.27
N LEU A 310 -9.10 14.12 10.38
CA LEU A 310 -7.67 13.79 10.41
C LEU A 310 -6.84 14.97 9.89
N GLU A 311 -7.32 15.65 8.87
CA GLU A 311 -6.70 16.89 8.39
C GLU A 311 -6.73 17.96 9.47
N MET A 312 -7.88 18.13 10.14
CA MET A 312 -7.96 19.07 11.27
C MET A 312 -7.03 18.69 12.43
N ALA A 313 -6.82 17.40 12.69
CA ALA A 313 -6.00 16.94 13.80
C ALA A 313 -4.48 17.07 13.54
N TYR A 314 -4.05 16.87 12.29
CA TYR A 314 -2.62 16.82 11.95
C TYR A 314 -2.13 18.03 11.15
N GLY A 315 -3.02 18.71 10.42
CA GLY A 315 -2.68 19.80 9.51
C GLY A 315 -2.53 21.18 10.16
N GLN A 316 -2.65 21.32 11.48
CA GLN A 316 -2.67 22.62 12.18
C GLN A 316 -1.42 22.91 13.05
N GLY A 317 -0.29 22.24 12.83
CA GLY A 317 0.95 22.49 13.59
C GLY A 317 1.86 23.54 12.96
N ASP A 318 2.54 24.34 13.78
CA ASP A 318 3.64 25.23 13.36
C ASP A 318 4.77 24.42 12.70
N ALA A 319 5.58 25.07 11.88
CA ALA A 319 6.70 24.43 11.18
C ALA A 319 8.00 25.24 11.22
N GLY A 320 9.14 24.57 11.10
CA GLY A 320 10.39 25.26 10.76
C GLY A 320 10.27 25.94 9.41
N ILE A 321 9.75 25.22 8.41
CA ILE A 321 9.42 25.74 7.09
C ILE A 321 8.03 25.27 6.67
N GLU A 322 7.13 26.19 6.35
CA GLU A 322 5.87 25.90 5.64
C GLU A 322 6.00 26.26 4.15
N VAL A 323 5.48 25.42 3.28
CA VAL A 323 5.53 25.60 1.83
C VAL A 323 4.12 25.47 1.27
N ASN A 324 3.64 26.56 0.67
CA ASN A 324 2.33 26.65 0.02
C ASN A 324 2.44 26.81 -1.51
N GLY A 325 3.62 27.20 -2.01
CA GLY A 325 3.91 27.32 -3.44
C GLY A 325 4.24 25.98 -4.11
N SER A 326 4.07 25.90 -5.43
CA SER A 326 4.43 24.73 -6.24
C SER A 326 5.88 24.78 -6.72
N HIS A 327 6.48 23.62 -7.01
CA HIS A 327 7.87 23.52 -7.52
C HIS A 327 8.88 24.24 -6.61
N ALA A 328 8.64 24.25 -5.30
CA ALA A 328 9.52 24.87 -4.34
C ALA A 328 10.69 23.93 -3.99
N ALA A 329 11.71 24.47 -3.31
CA ALA A 329 12.85 23.67 -2.86
C ALA A 329 13.25 24.02 -1.43
N VAL A 330 13.43 23.00 -0.60
CA VAL A 330 14.06 23.10 0.72
C VAL A 330 15.28 22.20 0.71
N GLU A 331 16.47 22.79 0.76
CA GLU A 331 17.71 22.05 0.60
C GLU A 331 18.78 22.39 1.65
N ASN A 332 19.56 21.41 2.13
CA ASN A 332 20.69 21.67 3.03
C ASN A 332 20.29 22.45 4.31
N VAL A 333 19.10 22.16 4.86
CA VAL A 333 18.56 22.85 6.05
C VAL A 333 18.66 21.95 7.27
N THR A 334 19.07 22.49 8.41
CA THR A 334 18.94 21.84 9.72
C THR A 334 17.85 22.52 10.54
N ILE A 335 16.93 21.74 11.11
CA ILE A 335 15.79 22.24 11.87
C ILE A 335 15.74 21.56 13.24
N GLU A 336 15.71 22.34 14.30
CA GLU A 336 15.36 21.87 15.65
C GLU A 336 13.95 22.35 16.00
N THR A 337 13.03 21.42 16.27
CA THR A 337 11.61 21.77 16.42
C THR A 337 10.87 20.82 17.37
N PRO A 338 10.01 21.35 18.27
CA PRO A 338 9.02 20.54 18.97
C PRO A 338 7.79 20.22 18.08
N SER A 339 7.65 20.89 16.94
CA SER A 339 6.53 20.77 16.00
C SER A 339 6.97 20.13 14.66
N ASN A 340 6.43 20.57 13.52
CA ASN A 340 6.83 20.05 12.21
C ASN A 340 8.19 20.60 11.79
N GLY A 341 9.01 19.79 11.12
CA GLY A 341 10.22 20.26 10.46
C GLY A 341 9.88 21.06 9.21
N VAL A 342 9.38 20.34 8.21
CA VAL A 342 8.88 20.92 6.95
C VAL A 342 7.42 20.53 6.76
N LEU A 343 6.58 21.51 6.44
CA LEU A 343 5.16 21.34 6.14
C LEU A 343 4.92 21.73 4.68
N LEU A 344 4.50 20.77 3.87
CA LEU A 344 4.05 20.98 2.49
C LEU A 344 2.52 20.99 2.50
N ARG A 345 1.93 22.11 2.09
CA ARG A 345 0.48 22.29 2.06
C ARG A 345 0.07 22.73 0.67
N ASP A 346 -0.68 21.87 -0.02
CA ASP A 346 -1.13 22.15 -1.38
C ASP A 346 0.05 22.54 -2.31
N SER A 347 1.19 21.88 -2.11
CA SER A 347 2.50 22.26 -2.66
C SER A 347 3.05 21.16 -3.60
N PRO A 348 2.48 21.03 -4.82
CA PRO A 348 2.85 19.97 -5.74
C PRO A 348 4.26 20.16 -6.29
N GLU A 349 4.92 19.04 -6.59
CA GLU A 349 6.25 18.97 -7.22
C GLU A 349 7.36 19.67 -6.41
N THR A 350 7.18 19.82 -5.09
CA THR A 350 8.18 20.38 -4.18
C THR A 350 9.26 19.38 -3.83
N VAL A 351 10.51 19.84 -3.75
CA VAL A 351 11.68 19.03 -3.39
C VAL A 351 12.18 19.40 -2.00
N VAL A 352 12.25 18.40 -1.11
CA VAL A 352 12.90 18.48 0.20
C VAL A 352 14.14 17.58 0.15
N ARG A 353 15.33 18.16 0.20
CA ARG A 353 16.58 17.45 -0.05
C ARG A 353 17.66 17.76 0.98
N ASN A 354 18.37 16.74 1.47
CA ASN A 354 19.45 16.93 2.44
C ASN A 354 19.04 17.80 3.65
N VAL A 355 17.81 17.57 4.13
CA VAL A 355 17.28 18.23 5.32
C VAL A 355 17.54 17.35 6.53
N THR A 356 17.95 17.95 7.65
CA THR A 356 18.04 17.27 8.94
C THR A 356 17.04 17.87 9.91
N VAL A 357 16.13 17.06 10.45
CA VAL A 357 15.18 17.49 11.48
C VAL A 357 15.46 16.74 12.77
N TYR A 358 15.63 17.50 13.86
CA TYR A 358 15.66 17.00 15.23
C TYR A 358 14.32 17.35 15.90
N GLY A 359 13.51 16.31 16.13
CA GLY A 359 12.23 16.41 16.81
C GLY A 359 12.34 16.21 18.32
N SER A 360 11.20 16.27 19.02
CA SER A 360 11.12 15.97 20.45
C SER A 360 11.49 14.51 20.78
N ASP A 361 12.33 14.28 21.79
CA ASP A 361 12.72 12.96 22.31
C ASP A 361 11.52 12.03 22.64
N HIS A 362 10.38 12.62 23.02
CA HIS A 362 9.13 11.91 23.24
C HIS A 362 8.16 12.20 22.10
N TRP A 363 7.81 11.16 21.34
CA TRP A 363 6.94 11.26 20.16
C TRP A 363 5.59 11.95 20.42
N SER A 364 5.04 11.86 21.64
CA SER A 364 3.76 12.49 21.99
C SER A 364 3.85 14.01 22.05
N ASP A 365 5.03 14.50 22.35
CA ASP A 365 5.37 15.91 22.51
C ASP A 365 5.95 16.49 21.21
N GLY A 366 6.11 15.65 20.18
CA GLY A 366 6.62 16.00 18.86
C GLY A 366 5.57 15.90 17.76
N TYR A 367 5.97 16.36 16.57
CA TYR A 367 5.22 16.30 15.31
C TYR A 367 6.10 15.68 14.22
N MET A 368 5.82 15.96 12.95
CA MET A 368 6.38 15.26 11.81
C MET A 368 7.72 15.86 11.38
N GLY A 369 8.67 15.03 10.94
CA GLY A 369 9.86 15.52 10.24
C GLY A 369 9.47 16.27 8.96
N VAL A 370 8.71 15.60 8.09
CA VAL A 370 8.00 16.19 6.96
C VAL A 370 6.52 15.84 7.03
N LEU A 371 5.65 16.84 6.93
CA LEU A 371 4.22 16.67 6.73
C LEU A 371 3.87 17.09 5.29
N ALA A 372 3.36 16.17 4.48
CA ALA A 372 2.84 16.46 3.15
C ALA A 372 1.31 16.37 3.16
N MET A 373 0.65 17.47 2.86
CA MET A 373 -0.81 17.58 2.78
C MET A 373 -1.19 18.02 1.36
N ARG A 374 -1.91 17.17 0.62
CA ARG A 374 -2.33 17.44 -0.77
C ARG A 374 -1.19 17.94 -1.68
N SER A 375 0.01 17.43 -1.46
CA SER A 375 1.23 17.87 -2.13
C SER A 375 1.71 16.77 -3.08
N THR A 376 1.05 16.68 -4.24
CA THR A 376 1.29 15.60 -5.21
C THR A 376 2.68 15.68 -5.82
N ASP A 377 3.25 14.53 -6.19
CA ASP A 377 4.58 14.43 -6.83
C ASP A 377 5.73 15.10 -6.02
N ALA A 378 5.55 15.34 -4.72
CA ALA A 378 6.64 15.87 -3.89
C ALA A 378 7.79 14.84 -3.77
N VAL A 379 9.02 15.33 -3.62
CA VAL A 379 10.21 14.48 -3.48
C VAL A 379 10.90 14.80 -2.16
N VAL A 380 11.00 13.81 -1.28
CA VAL A 380 11.79 13.90 -0.05
C VAL A 380 12.95 12.94 -0.15
N THR A 381 14.17 13.48 -0.27
CA THR A 381 15.36 12.69 -0.60
C THR A 381 16.58 13.05 0.23
N ASP A 382 17.43 12.06 0.48
CA ASP A 382 18.75 12.23 1.11
C ASP A 382 18.70 12.95 2.47
N SER A 383 17.58 12.83 3.20
CA SER A 383 17.29 13.59 4.41
C SER A 383 17.37 12.71 5.67
N ARG A 384 17.51 13.34 6.84
CA ARG A 384 17.65 12.68 8.14
C ARG A 384 16.60 13.18 9.13
N PHE A 385 15.84 12.26 9.71
CA PHE A 385 14.81 12.57 10.69
C PHE A 385 15.12 11.83 11.99
N VAL A 386 15.33 12.57 13.07
CA VAL A 386 15.70 12.01 14.38
C VAL A 386 14.67 12.43 15.40
N ASP A 387 14.14 11.45 16.14
CA ASP A 387 13.10 11.63 17.16
C ASP A 387 11.82 12.31 16.58
N GLY A 388 10.91 12.80 17.43
CA GLY A 388 9.62 13.33 17.00
C GLY A 388 8.55 12.24 16.77
N ARG A 389 7.40 12.64 16.23
CA ARG A 389 6.25 11.75 16.05
C ARG A 389 6.46 10.82 14.86
N ASP A 390 6.34 11.32 13.64
CA ASP A 390 6.53 10.50 12.45
C ASP A 390 7.65 11.12 11.59
N GLY A 391 8.50 10.31 10.96
CA GLY A 391 9.59 10.84 10.13
C GLY A 391 9.05 11.57 8.91
N VAL A 392 8.21 10.89 8.13
CA VAL A 392 7.35 11.49 7.11
C VAL A 392 5.91 11.06 7.31
N TYR A 393 5.00 12.02 7.20
CA TYR A 393 3.57 11.79 7.15
C TYR A 393 3.02 12.40 5.86
N ALA A 394 2.27 11.62 5.10
CA ALA A 394 1.61 12.08 3.88
C ALA A 394 0.12 11.84 3.96
N HIS A 395 -0.65 12.83 3.51
CA HIS A 395 -2.09 12.77 3.46
C HIS A 395 -2.59 13.30 2.12
N ARG A 396 -3.31 12.46 1.36
CA ARG A 396 -3.78 12.74 0.00
C ARG A 396 -2.70 13.35 -0.92
N SER A 397 -1.47 12.87 -0.81
CA SER A 397 -0.30 13.44 -1.51
C SER A 397 0.26 12.45 -2.53
N ASP A 398 -0.57 12.09 -3.50
CA ASP A 398 -0.27 11.03 -4.46
C ASP A 398 1.00 11.29 -5.26
N GLY A 399 1.69 10.22 -5.67
CA GLY A 399 2.93 10.34 -6.45
C GLY A 399 4.16 10.75 -5.66
N LEU A 400 4.06 10.90 -4.33
CA LEU A 400 5.20 11.21 -3.45
C LEU A 400 6.35 10.22 -3.65
N VAL A 401 7.57 10.75 -3.78
CA VAL A 401 8.81 9.96 -3.77
C VAL A 401 9.56 10.21 -2.47
N TYR A 402 9.73 9.17 -1.67
CA TYR A 402 10.47 9.19 -0.41
C TYR A 402 11.67 8.25 -0.52
N ARG A 403 12.88 8.80 -0.72
CA ARG A 403 14.06 7.98 -1.04
C ARG A 403 15.37 8.35 -0.34
N ASN A 404 16.23 7.36 -0.12
CA ASN A 404 17.57 7.53 0.46
C ASN A 404 17.59 8.27 1.81
N ASN A 405 16.50 8.20 2.58
CA ASN A 405 16.41 8.89 3.87
C ASN A 405 16.85 7.99 5.03
N SER A 406 17.29 8.61 6.13
CA SER A 406 17.61 7.94 7.38
C SER A 406 16.67 8.42 8.49
N LEU A 407 15.99 7.47 9.13
CA LEU A 407 15.03 7.72 10.19
C LEU A 407 15.46 6.97 11.45
N GLU A 408 15.41 7.65 12.59
CA GLU A 408 15.85 7.11 13.87
C GLU A 408 14.92 7.54 14.99
N ASN A 409 14.43 6.58 15.78
CA ASN A 409 13.61 6.79 16.99
C ASN A 409 12.28 7.55 16.80
N ASN A 410 11.72 7.59 15.58
CA ASN A 410 10.36 8.09 15.37
C ASN A 410 9.32 7.09 15.92
N ARG A 411 8.07 7.53 16.15
CA ARG A 411 6.94 6.60 16.37
C ARG A 411 6.66 5.78 15.11
N ILE A 412 6.49 6.45 13.97
CA ILE A 412 6.38 5.81 12.65
C ILE A 412 7.46 6.40 11.74
N GLY A 413 8.16 5.56 10.98
CA GLY A 413 9.13 6.04 10.00
C GLY A 413 8.43 6.78 8.85
N VAL A 414 7.68 6.02 8.04
CA VAL A 414 6.89 6.51 6.91
C VAL A 414 5.42 6.22 7.15
N HIS A 415 4.58 7.25 7.17
CA HIS A 415 3.15 7.13 7.45
C HIS A 415 2.32 7.71 6.29
N LEU A 416 1.63 6.86 5.54
CA LEU A 416 0.77 7.25 4.42
C LEU A 416 -0.70 7.09 4.78
N MET A 417 -1.47 8.16 4.61
CA MET A 417 -2.93 8.15 4.70
C MET A 417 -3.54 8.64 3.38
N TYR A 418 -4.43 7.87 2.79
CA TYR A 418 -5.15 8.17 1.55
C TYR A 418 -4.19 8.57 0.42
N THR A 419 -3.01 7.97 0.38
CA THR A 419 -1.92 8.39 -0.51
C THR A 419 -1.48 7.21 -1.37
N SER A 420 -1.69 7.35 -2.66
CA SER A 420 -1.51 6.36 -3.71
C SER A 420 -0.32 6.70 -4.61
N SER A 421 0.08 5.75 -5.46
CA SER A 421 1.13 5.95 -6.47
C SER A 421 2.50 6.41 -5.93
N THR A 422 2.79 6.16 -4.65
CA THR A 422 4.06 6.56 -4.03
C THR A 422 5.22 5.66 -4.40
N LEU A 423 6.43 6.18 -4.28
CA LEU A 423 7.67 5.41 -4.31
C LEU A 423 8.44 5.61 -3.00
N ILE A 424 8.45 4.59 -2.14
CA ILE A 424 9.20 4.54 -0.89
C ILE A 424 10.41 3.61 -1.12
N VAL A 425 11.60 4.19 -1.27
CA VAL A 425 12.75 3.42 -1.78
C VAL A 425 14.08 3.72 -1.09
N ASP A 426 14.85 2.67 -0.80
CA ASP A 426 16.21 2.76 -0.25
C ASP A 426 16.31 3.61 1.04
N ASN A 427 15.24 3.63 1.85
CA ASN A 427 15.26 4.29 3.16
C ASN A 427 15.77 3.34 4.24
N ARG A 428 16.43 3.92 5.24
CA ARG A 428 16.90 3.21 6.44
C ARG A 428 16.13 3.71 7.65
N ILE A 429 15.39 2.81 8.29
CA ILE A 429 14.53 3.10 9.43
C ILE A 429 14.99 2.23 10.61
N ASP A 430 15.58 2.88 11.61
CA ASP A 430 16.08 2.23 12.81
C ASP A 430 15.22 2.59 14.03
N ASP A 431 14.81 1.57 14.79
CA ASP A 431 14.16 1.71 16.10
C ASP A 431 12.87 2.56 16.09
N ALA A 432 12.08 2.47 15.02
CA ALA A 432 10.74 3.03 14.99
C ALA A 432 9.88 2.40 16.09
N MET A 433 9.26 3.21 16.96
CA MET A 433 8.59 2.70 18.16
C MET A 433 7.34 1.85 17.85
N SER A 434 6.58 2.26 16.82
CA SER A 434 5.38 1.57 16.34
C SER A 434 5.67 0.83 15.05
N THR A 435 5.79 1.56 13.94
CA THR A 435 5.83 0.98 12.60
C THR A 435 6.98 1.58 11.79
N GLY A 436 7.75 0.77 11.06
CA GLY A 436 8.74 1.30 10.12
C GLY A 436 8.06 2.04 8.96
N ILE A 437 7.28 1.32 8.17
CA ILE A 437 6.48 1.85 7.06
C ILE A 437 5.02 1.46 7.26
N ASP A 438 4.13 2.44 7.35
CA ASP A 438 2.70 2.28 7.61
C ASP A 438 1.89 2.90 6.47
N VAL A 439 1.20 2.06 5.71
CA VAL A 439 0.29 2.48 4.65
C VAL A 439 -1.13 2.20 5.11
N MET A 440 -1.97 3.22 5.12
CA MET A 440 -3.32 3.14 5.66
C MET A 440 -4.35 3.78 4.74
N THR A 441 -5.61 3.47 5.02
CA THR A 441 -6.82 4.05 4.40
C THR A 441 -6.91 3.82 2.88
N ASP A 442 -6.70 2.56 2.53
CA ASP A 442 -7.01 1.94 1.23
C ASP A 442 -6.41 2.57 -0.05
N PRO A 443 -5.10 2.90 -0.10
CA PRO A 443 -4.48 3.46 -1.30
C PRO A 443 -4.14 2.41 -2.36
N GLU A 444 -3.92 2.84 -3.61
CA GLU A 444 -3.50 1.95 -4.69
C GLU A 444 -2.09 2.31 -5.21
N HIS A 445 -1.44 1.35 -5.88
CA HIS A 445 -0.25 1.59 -6.72
C HIS A 445 1.03 2.07 -6.01
N ASN A 446 1.17 1.77 -4.73
CA ASN A 446 2.36 2.11 -3.95
C ASN A 446 3.52 1.13 -4.22
N ALA A 447 4.72 1.66 -4.40
CA ALA A 447 5.95 0.89 -4.54
C ALA A 447 6.81 1.06 -3.28
N ILE A 448 7.08 -0.04 -2.56
CA ILE A 448 7.93 -0.07 -1.36
C ILE A 448 9.11 -0.98 -1.66
N VAL A 449 10.26 -0.38 -2.00
CA VAL A 449 11.38 -1.12 -2.61
C VAL A 449 12.71 -0.87 -1.89
N GLY A 450 13.48 -1.91 -1.58
CA GLY A 450 14.87 -1.73 -1.13
C GLY A 450 15.05 -1.12 0.28
N ASN A 451 13.97 -0.93 1.04
CA ASN A 451 14.05 -0.31 2.35
C ASN A 451 14.65 -1.25 3.40
N GLU A 452 15.41 -0.70 4.34
CA GLU A 452 15.95 -1.41 5.50
C GLU A 452 15.21 -0.95 6.77
N VAL A 453 14.48 -1.86 7.42
CA VAL A 453 13.79 -1.62 8.67
C VAL A 453 14.37 -2.51 9.76
N ARG A 454 14.80 -1.90 10.87
CA ARG A 454 15.39 -2.60 12.00
C ARG A 454 14.66 -2.28 13.29
N GLY A 455 14.16 -3.32 13.97
CA GLY A 455 13.42 -3.20 15.22
C GLY A 455 11.97 -2.76 15.04
N GLY A 456 11.34 -2.36 16.14
CA GLY A 456 9.96 -1.85 16.17
C GLY A 456 8.88 -2.93 16.33
N SER A 457 7.64 -2.47 16.53
CA SER A 457 6.48 -3.37 16.69
C SER A 457 6.04 -3.96 15.35
N GLN A 458 6.05 -3.15 14.29
CA GLN A 458 5.72 -3.53 12.92
C GLN A 458 6.83 -3.04 11.99
N GLY A 459 7.35 -3.89 11.12
CA GLY A 459 8.34 -3.49 10.12
C GLY A 459 7.69 -2.74 8.98
N ILE A 460 6.92 -3.45 8.14
CA ILE A 460 6.14 -2.90 7.03
C ILE A 460 4.69 -3.34 7.18
N LEU A 461 3.77 -2.39 7.22
CA LEU A 461 2.31 -2.61 7.21
C LEU A 461 1.74 -1.99 5.93
N THR A 462 1.19 -2.84 5.06
CA THR A 462 0.52 -2.38 3.84
C THR A 462 -0.99 -2.34 4.04
N ALA A 463 -1.67 -1.42 3.36
CA ALA A 463 -3.12 -1.39 3.18
C ALA A 463 -3.46 -1.01 1.74
N GLY A 464 -4.71 -1.21 1.34
CA GLY A 464 -5.15 -0.86 -0.02
C GLY A 464 -4.97 -1.99 -1.01
N SER A 465 -4.56 -1.67 -2.23
CA SER A 465 -4.37 -2.70 -3.24
C SER A 465 -3.28 -2.37 -4.27
N ARG A 466 -2.97 -3.35 -5.13
CA ARG A 466 -2.06 -3.19 -6.29
C ARG A 466 -0.71 -2.58 -5.95
N SER A 467 -0.19 -2.89 -4.78
CA SER A 467 1.11 -2.42 -4.32
C SER A 467 2.22 -3.38 -4.75
N TYR A 468 3.42 -2.83 -4.99
CA TYR A 468 4.64 -3.59 -5.25
C TYR A 468 5.58 -3.46 -4.05
N VAL A 469 5.79 -4.55 -3.31
CA VAL A 469 6.63 -4.57 -2.11
C VAL A 469 7.78 -5.54 -2.33
N ALA A 470 8.97 -5.01 -2.60
CA ALA A 470 10.09 -5.87 -2.98
C ALA A 470 11.47 -5.45 -2.49
N ASN A 471 12.38 -6.41 -2.41
CA ASN A 471 13.78 -6.16 -2.04
C ASN A 471 13.97 -5.48 -0.67
N ASN A 472 12.96 -5.49 0.20
CA ASN A 472 13.07 -4.89 1.53
C ASN A 472 13.77 -5.85 2.49
N LEU A 473 14.54 -5.28 3.40
CA LEU A 473 15.19 -6.00 4.50
C LEU A 473 14.53 -5.59 5.81
N VAL A 474 13.85 -6.52 6.48
CA VAL A 474 13.22 -6.27 7.78
C VAL A 474 13.81 -7.20 8.83
N THR A 475 14.41 -6.61 9.87
CA THR A 475 15.10 -7.35 10.92
C THR A 475 14.68 -6.99 12.32
N ASP A 476 14.66 -7.99 13.20
CA ASP A 476 14.49 -7.84 14.65
C ASP A 476 13.20 -7.10 15.09
N ALA A 477 12.14 -7.12 14.27
CA ALA A 477 10.82 -6.53 14.58
C ALA A 477 9.89 -7.54 15.29
N GLU A 478 8.85 -7.06 15.99
CA GLU A 478 7.83 -7.98 16.53
C GLU A 478 7.02 -8.64 15.39
N VAL A 479 6.66 -7.87 14.36
CA VAL A 479 6.08 -8.37 13.11
C VAL A 479 6.86 -7.78 11.94
N GLY A 480 7.45 -8.61 11.08
CA GLY A 480 8.28 -8.15 9.97
C GLY A 480 7.44 -7.48 8.86
N LEU A 481 6.50 -8.22 8.29
CA LEU A 481 5.65 -7.75 7.19
C LEU A 481 4.18 -8.09 7.46
N THR A 482 3.32 -7.09 7.47
CA THR A 482 1.87 -7.31 7.43
C THR A 482 1.35 -7.08 6.03
N THR A 483 0.86 -8.14 5.38
CA THR A 483 0.26 -8.06 4.05
C THR A 483 -1.22 -7.74 4.20
N ALA A 484 -1.56 -6.46 4.32
CA ALA A 484 -2.94 -6.00 4.35
C ALA A 484 -3.35 -5.14 3.12
N ALA A 485 -2.53 -5.14 2.07
CA ALA A 485 -2.97 -4.75 0.73
C ALA A 485 -3.34 -5.98 -0.12
N GLY A 486 -4.42 -5.92 -0.90
CA GLY A 486 -4.87 -6.95 -1.85
C GLY A 486 -4.31 -6.76 -3.27
N ASN A 487 -4.45 -7.75 -4.15
CA ASN A 487 -4.00 -7.69 -5.56
C ASN A 487 -2.54 -7.20 -5.70
N SER A 488 -1.70 -7.47 -4.70
CA SER A 488 -0.36 -6.91 -4.55
C SER A 488 0.71 -7.97 -4.76
N ILE A 489 1.92 -7.53 -5.10
CA ILE A 489 3.09 -8.40 -5.23
C ILE A 489 4.01 -8.16 -4.02
N TYR A 490 4.42 -9.25 -3.39
CA TYR A 490 5.44 -9.27 -2.34
C TYR A 490 6.55 -10.24 -2.77
N GLU A 491 7.70 -9.73 -3.20
CA GLU A 491 8.78 -10.57 -3.68
C GLU A 491 10.18 -10.08 -3.29
N HIS A 492 11.15 -10.98 -3.21
CA HIS A 492 12.54 -10.62 -2.94
C HIS A 492 12.80 -9.91 -1.59
N ASN A 493 11.87 -9.98 -0.64
CA ASN A 493 12.07 -9.42 0.69
C ASN A 493 12.80 -10.42 1.60
N VAL A 494 13.68 -9.91 2.46
CA VAL A 494 14.34 -10.69 3.51
C VAL A 494 13.75 -10.31 4.86
N LEU A 495 13.02 -11.24 5.48
CA LEU A 495 12.42 -11.07 6.80
C LEU A 495 13.19 -11.96 7.78
N ALA A 496 14.11 -11.36 8.54
CA ALA A 496 15.06 -12.11 9.35
C ALA A 496 15.05 -11.74 10.84
N GLY A 497 14.98 -12.75 11.71
CA GLY A 497 15.06 -12.55 13.16
C GLY A 497 13.86 -11.88 13.82
N ASN A 498 12.73 -11.77 13.12
CA ASN A 498 11.51 -11.17 13.66
C ASN A 498 10.82 -12.14 14.63
N ALA A 499 10.00 -11.64 15.55
CA ALA A 499 9.16 -12.53 16.36
C ALA A 499 8.11 -13.24 15.48
N LEU A 500 7.53 -12.51 14.53
CA LEU A 500 6.71 -13.03 13.44
C LEU A 500 7.25 -12.50 12.11
N GLY A 501 7.59 -13.38 11.16
CA GLY A 501 8.09 -12.98 9.84
C GLY A 501 7.03 -12.23 9.04
N ALA A 502 5.90 -12.87 8.74
CA ALA A 502 4.78 -12.23 8.08
C ALA A 502 3.41 -12.47 8.74
N GLN A 503 2.52 -11.49 8.62
CA GLN A 503 1.14 -11.55 9.06
C GLN A 503 0.20 -11.30 7.89
N ALA A 504 -0.55 -12.32 7.48
CA ALA A 504 -1.53 -12.20 6.41
C ALA A 504 -2.90 -11.75 6.95
N ASN A 505 -3.29 -10.51 6.60
CA ASN A 505 -4.51 -9.87 7.13
C ASN A 505 -5.61 -9.63 6.08
N GLN A 506 -5.39 -9.97 4.80
CA GLN A 506 -6.40 -9.80 3.74
C GLN A 506 -7.46 -10.89 3.74
N LEU A 507 -8.74 -10.53 3.58
CA LEU A 507 -9.80 -11.52 3.44
C LEU A 507 -9.67 -12.29 2.11
N LEU A 508 -9.35 -11.57 1.04
CA LEU A 508 -9.15 -12.15 -0.29
C LEU A 508 -7.71 -12.68 -0.44
N PRO A 509 -7.53 -13.94 -0.90
CA PRO A 509 -6.20 -14.52 -1.15
C PRO A 509 -5.56 -14.01 -2.46
N THR A 510 -5.68 -12.73 -2.79
CA THR A 510 -5.34 -12.23 -4.14
C THR A 510 -3.86 -11.92 -4.38
N ASN A 511 -3.06 -11.83 -3.32
CA ASN A 511 -1.64 -11.45 -3.41
C ASN A 511 -0.75 -12.53 -4.03
N ARG A 512 0.27 -12.09 -4.78
CA ARG A 512 1.39 -12.93 -5.19
C ARG A 512 2.54 -12.76 -4.21
N VAL A 513 2.94 -13.84 -3.55
CA VAL A 513 3.99 -13.85 -2.53
C VAL A 513 4.99 -14.93 -2.86
N ARG A 514 6.17 -14.55 -3.37
CA ARG A 514 7.20 -15.49 -3.85
C ARG A 514 8.61 -14.93 -3.68
N ALA A 515 9.62 -15.78 -3.71
CA ALA A 515 11.03 -15.40 -3.65
C ALA A 515 11.40 -14.52 -2.44
N ASN A 516 10.63 -14.57 -1.35
CA ASN A 516 11.00 -13.94 -0.09
C ASN A 516 11.78 -14.94 0.77
N ASP A 517 12.69 -14.44 1.62
CA ASP A 517 13.46 -15.25 2.55
C ASP A 517 13.02 -15.03 3.99
N PHE A 518 12.42 -16.06 4.58
CA PHE A 518 12.02 -16.11 5.99
C PHE A 518 13.10 -16.81 6.80
N VAL A 519 13.95 -16.05 7.50
CA VAL A 519 15.18 -16.58 8.13
C VAL A 519 15.23 -16.29 9.62
N GLY A 520 15.20 -17.34 10.46
CA GLY A 520 15.44 -17.17 11.89
C GLY A 520 14.34 -16.43 12.65
N ASN A 521 13.17 -16.25 12.03
CA ASN A 521 12.00 -15.71 12.71
C ASN A 521 11.51 -16.71 13.78
N TYR A 522 10.93 -16.23 14.88
CA TYR A 522 10.35 -17.14 15.86
C TYR A 522 9.14 -17.87 15.28
N GLU A 523 8.25 -17.16 14.58
CA GLU A 523 7.21 -17.73 13.72
C GLU A 523 7.39 -17.19 12.31
N ASP A 524 7.39 -18.07 11.31
CA ASP A 524 7.67 -17.64 9.93
C ASP A 524 6.52 -16.80 9.36
N ALA A 525 5.28 -17.27 9.50
CA ALA A 525 4.10 -16.50 9.13
C ALA A 525 2.83 -16.99 9.85
N GLU A 526 1.85 -16.09 10.00
CA GLU A 526 0.49 -16.40 10.46
C GLU A 526 -0.56 -15.83 9.50
N ALA A 527 -1.78 -16.37 9.56
CA ALA A 527 -2.96 -15.81 8.90
C ALA A 527 -4.04 -15.56 9.95
N ARG A 528 -4.62 -14.35 9.97
CA ARG A 528 -5.62 -13.96 10.99
C ARG A 528 -7.06 -13.93 10.49
N LEU A 529 -7.25 -13.84 9.18
CA LEU A 529 -8.53 -13.66 8.51
C LEU A 529 -8.55 -14.45 7.20
N GLY A 530 -9.72 -14.78 6.66
CA GLY A 530 -9.87 -15.23 5.27
C GLY A 530 -9.54 -16.71 4.98
N ALA A 531 -9.49 -17.02 3.69
CA ALA A 531 -9.35 -18.38 3.16
C ALA A 531 -7.90 -18.86 3.02
N LEU A 532 -7.73 -20.09 2.53
CA LEU A 532 -6.43 -20.66 2.13
C LEU A 532 -5.69 -19.73 1.18
N ARG A 533 -4.43 -19.41 1.51
CA ARG A 533 -3.53 -18.62 0.68
C ARG A 533 -2.45 -19.50 0.10
N VAL A 534 -2.28 -19.43 -1.21
CA VAL A 534 -1.20 -20.12 -1.92
C VAL A 534 -0.09 -19.11 -2.18
N TRP A 535 1.03 -19.24 -1.48
CA TRP A 535 2.23 -18.43 -1.64
C TRP A 535 3.23 -19.13 -2.57
N THR A 536 2.71 -19.44 -3.76
CA THR A 536 3.44 -19.99 -4.89
C THR A 536 2.86 -19.36 -6.14
N ASP A 537 3.73 -18.86 -7.00
CA ASP A 537 3.35 -18.20 -8.24
C ASP A 537 4.35 -18.60 -9.33
N ASP A 538 3.82 -18.95 -10.51
CA ASP A 538 4.58 -19.50 -11.65
C ASP A 538 5.56 -20.64 -11.27
N GLY A 539 5.12 -21.53 -10.38
CA GLY A 539 5.92 -22.68 -9.93
C GLY A 539 7.06 -22.36 -8.97
N SER A 540 7.17 -21.12 -8.49
CA SER A 540 8.17 -20.70 -7.50
C SER A 540 7.50 -20.21 -6.22
N GLY A 541 7.99 -20.71 -5.08
CA GLY A 541 7.58 -20.30 -3.74
C GLY A 541 8.56 -19.34 -3.08
N ASN A 542 8.64 -19.42 -1.76
CA ASN A 542 9.50 -18.65 -0.88
C ASN A 542 10.54 -19.55 -0.22
N PHE A 543 11.61 -18.96 0.29
CA PHE A 543 12.56 -19.66 1.14
C PHE A 543 12.09 -19.60 2.59
N TRP A 544 11.95 -20.77 3.21
CA TRP A 544 11.57 -20.90 4.62
C TRP A 544 12.68 -21.59 5.38
N HIS A 545 13.13 -21.03 6.50
CA HIS A 545 14.18 -21.64 7.35
C HIS A 545 13.84 -23.10 7.72
N GLY A 546 12.57 -23.41 7.95
CA GLY A 546 12.11 -24.74 8.34
C GLY A 546 11.85 -25.73 7.20
N ALA A 547 11.76 -25.30 5.94
CA ALA A 547 11.40 -26.18 4.84
C ALA A 547 12.40 -27.33 4.63
N THR A 548 11.90 -28.53 4.34
CA THR A 548 12.68 -29.75 4.12
C THR A 548 11.93 -30.70 3.20
N GLY A 549 12.65 -31.55 2.47
CA GLY A 549 12.08 -32.54 1.58
C GLY A 549 13.07 -33.04 0.53
N GLU A 550 12.59 -33.92 -0.35
CA GLU A 550 13.29 -34.17 -1.62
C GLU A 550 13.22 -32.90 -2.47
N THR A 551 14.30 -32.60 -3.21
CA THR A 551 14.43 -31.40 -4.04
C THR A 551 14.93 -31.79 -5.42
N ASP A 552 14.48 -31.07 -6.44
CA ASP A 552 15.00 -31.15 -7.81
C ASP A 552 16.24 -30.26 -8.05
N GLY A 553 16.68 -29.54 -7.02
CA GLY A 553 17.80 -28.59 -7.05
C GLY A 553 17.35 -27.16 -6.79
N ASP A 554 16.13 -26.80 -7.19
CA ASP A 554 15.62 -25.42 -7.08
C ASP A 554 14.56 -25.31 -5.97
N VAL A 555 13.59 -26.24 -5.94
CA VAL A 555 12.48 -26.26 -4.98
C VAL A 555 12.37 -27.61 -4.29
N PHE A 556 11.69 -27.68 -3.14
CA PHE A 556 11.29 -28.96 -2.55
C PHE A 556 10.00 -29.49 -3.19
N GLU A 557 9.91 -30.82 -3.33
CA GLU A 557 8.69 -31.50 -3.78
C GLU A 557 7.56 -31.47 -2.74
N ARG A 558 7.91 -31.30 -1.46
CA ARG A 558 6.97 -31.20 -0.35
C ARG A 558 6.55 -29.74 -0.17
N SER A 559 5.25 -29.48 -0.11
CA SER A 559 4.73 -28.18 0.30
C SER A 559 5.15 -27.82 1.73
N TYR A 560 5.16 -26.52 2.02
CA TYR A 560 5.40 -25.98 3.34
C TYR A 560 4.22 -25.11 3.77
N SER A 561 3.71 -25.31 4.98
CA SER A 561 2.67 -24.45 5.52
C SER A 561 3.14 -23.81 6.83
N PRO A 562 3.53 -22.51 6.84
CA PRO A 562 4.00 -21.85 8.06
C PRO A 562 2.92 -21.78 9.16
N THR A 563 1.65 -21.97 8.81
CA THR A 563 0.50 -22.02 9.71
C THR A 563 0.14 -23.43 10.19
N HIS A 564 0.73 -24.48 9.62
CA HIS A 564 0.43 -25.86 10.01
C HIS A 564 1.17 -26.21 11.32
N PRO A 565 0.51 -26.86 12.31
CA PRO A 565 1.12 -27.08 13.64
C PRO A 565 2.42 -27.91 13.65
N VAL A 566 2.69 -28.69 12.60
CA VAL A 566 3.97 -29.41 12.50
C VAL A 566 5.01 -28.54 11.82
N ASP A 567 4.65 -27.91 10.70
CA ASP A 567 5.58 -27.21 9.81
C ASP A 567 6.11 -25.92 10.48
N GLU A 568 5.25 -25.18 11.20
CA GLU A 568 5.62 -23.97 11.97
C GLU A 568 6.73 -24.20 13.01
N ARG A 569 7.00 -25.46 13.35
CA ARG A 569 7.98 -25.88 14.37
C ARG A 569 9.24 -26.51 13.77
N LEU A 570 9.30 -26.71 12.45
CA LEU A 570 10.40 -27.43 11.80
C LEU A 570 11.76 -26.78 12.08
N HIS A 571 11.83 -25.44 12.12
CA HIS A 571 13.06 -24.70 12.44
C HIS A 571 13.34 -24.56 13.95
N ARG A 572 12.37 -24.84 14.83
CA ARG A 572 12.46 -24.59 16.28
C ARG A 572 12.66 -25.84 17.12
N VAL A 573 12.19 -27.00 16.65
CA VAL A 573 12.08 -28.22 17.47
C VAL A 573 12.72 -29.42 16.78
N ASP A 574 13.77 -29.95 17.40
CA ASP A 574 14.44 -31.18 16.96
C ASP A 574 13.46 -32.37 16.86
N GLY A 575 13.54 -33.12 15.76
CA GLY A 575 12.73 -34.31 15.52
C GLY A 575 11.36 -34.05 14.86
N THR A 576 10.98 -32.79 14.67
CA THR A 576 9.76 -32.40 13.94
C THR A 576 9.78 -32.87 12.49
N GLU A 577 10.95 -32.91 11.85
CA GLU A 577 11.16 -33.48 10.52
C GLU A 577 10.64 -34.94 10.42
N THR A 578 10.92 -35.78 11.43
CA THR A 578 10.41 -37.17 11.43
C THR A 578 8.88 -37.23 11.51
N LEU A 579 8.25 -36.26 12.19
CA LEU A 579 6.79 -36.15 12.29
C LEU A 579 6.18 -35.60 11.00
N ALA A 580 6.86 -34.65 10.35
CA ALA A 580 6.45 -34.05 9.07
C ALA A 580 6.42 -35.09 7.94
N HIS A 581 7.30 -36.09 7.96
CA HIS A 581 7.32 -37.22 7.02
C HIS A 581 6.52 -38.45 7.48
N ALA A 582 5.71 -38.33 8.54
CA ALA A 582 4.90 -39.45 9.01
C ALA A 582 3.66 -39.64 8.12
N PRO A 583 3.36 -40.86 7.64
CA PRO A 583 2.19 -41.10 6.75
C PRO A 583 0.83 -40.71 7.34
N ALA A 584 0.74 -40.60 8.66
CA ALA A 584 -0.47 -40.15 9.35
C ALA A 584 -0.69 -38.63 9.19
N THR A 585 0.39 -37.86 9.13
CA THR A 585 0.38 -36.41 8.88
C THR A 585 -0.03 -36.15 7.43
N ASP A 586 0.57 -36.86 6.47
CA ASP A 586 0.19 -36.76 5.04
C ASP A 586 -1.29 -37.12 4.81
N ALA A 587 -1.78 -38.17 5.48
CA ALA A 587 -3.18 -38.59 5.36
C ALA A 587 -4.16 -37.59 5.99
N LEU A 588 -3.74 -36.82 7.00
CA LEU A 588 -4.54 -35.78 7.62
C LEU A 588 -4.58 -34.54 6.72
N ALA A 589 -3.42 -34.08 6.23
CA ALA A 589 -3.32 -32.96 5.28
C ALA A 589 -4.17 -33.22 4.02
N ALA A 590 -4.04 -34.40 3.41
CA ALA A 590 -4.85 -34.78 2.25
C ALA A 590 -6.36 -34.83 2.53
N PHE A 591 -6.77 -35.07 3.78
CA PHE A 591 -8.16 -35.02 4.19
C PHE A 591 -8.65 -33.58 4.37
N GLU A 592 -7.85 -32.73 5.03
CA GLU A 592 -8.13 -31.30 5.23
C GLU A 592 -8.22 -30.57 3.87
N ASP A 593 -7.34 -30.90 2.92
CA ASP A 593 -7.39 -30.41 1.54
C ASP A 593 -8.66 -30.81 0.79
N SER A 594 -9.26 -31.96 1.12
CA SER A 594 -10.44 -32.50 0.43
C SER A 594 -11.77 -31.95 0.96
N VAL A 595 -11.76 -31.23 2.08
CA VAL A 595 -12.97 -30.70 2.73
C VAL A 595 -12.87 -29.18 2.82
N SER A 596 -13.62 -28.47 1.98
CA SER A 596 -13.53 -26.99 1.87
C SER A 596 -13.66 -26.26 3.22
N GLY A 597 -14.51 -26.75 4.13
CA GLY A 597 -14.68 -26.16 5.47
C GLY A 597 -13.60 -26.52 6.50
N MET A 598 -12.58 -27.31 6.13
CA MET A 598 -11.41 -27.61 6.96
C MET A 598 -10.13 -26.92 6.46
N ARG A 599 -10.19 -26.23 5.31
CA ARG A 599 -9.16 -25.31 4.84
C ARG A 599 -9.26 -23.96 5.57
N SER A 600 -9.18 -23.97 6.90
CA SER A 600 -9.26 -22.75 7.71
C SER A 600 -7.96 -21.94 7.63
N GLU A 601 -8.07 -20.60 7.67
CA GLU A 601 -7.02 -19.60 7.94
C GLU A 601 -5.57 -20.12 7.80
N SER A 602 -5.14 -20.38 6.56
CA SER A 602 -3.85 -21.04 6.32
C SER A 602 -3.09 -20.43 5.16
N ILE A 603 -1.77 -20.53 5.27
CA ILE A 603 -0.81 -20.22 4.22
C ILE A 603 -0.19 -21.55 3.80
N VAL A 604 -0.12 -21.80 2.49
CA VAL A 604 0.59 -22.92 1.91
C VAL A 604 1.51 -22.43 0.80
N ASP A 605 2.73 -22.94 0.80
CA ASP A 605 3.69 -22.81 -0.28
C ASP A 605 3.87 -24.19 -0.92
N LEU A 606 3.46 -24.31 -2.17
CA LEU A 606 3.50 -25.55 -2.96
C LEU A 606 4.88 -25.83 -3.56
N ALA A 607 5.77 -24.83 -3.65
CA ALA A 607 7.09 -24.96 -4.25
C ALA A 607 8.15 -24.18 -3.45
N PRO A 608 8.35 -24.50 -2.16
CA PRO A 608 9.28 -23.76 -1.32
C PRO A 608 10.72 -23.93 -1.83
N LEU A 609 11.47 -22.82 -1.83
CA LEU A 609 12.82 -22.76 -2.37
C LEU A 609 13.82 -23.55 -1.51
N CYS A 610 14.75 -24.23 -2.17
CA CYS A 610 15.80 -24.99 -1.49
C CYS A 610 16.87 -24.06 -0.88
N GLU A 611 17.31 -23.06 -1.65
CA GLU A 611 18.27 -22.01 -1.26
C GLU A 611 17.60 -20.63 -1.13
N PRO A 612 18.17 -19.69 -0.36
CA PRO A 612 17.66 -18.32 -0.27
C PRO A 612 17.62 -17.64 -1.65
N ALA A 613 16.54 -16.92 -1.94
CA ALA A 613 16.38 -16.14 -3.17
C ALA A 613 17.22 -14.86 -3.16
N ASN A 614 17.53 -14.31 -1.97
CA ASN A 614 18.14 -12.99 -1.80
C ASN A 614 19.40 -13.05 -0.90
N PRO A 615 20.41 -13.84 -1.27
CA PRO A 615 21.60 -14.06 -0.44
C PRO A 615 22.36 -12.77 -0.14
N GLU A 616 22.43 -11.82 -1.08
CA GLU A 616 23.11 -10.52 -0.89
C GLU A 616 22.44 -9.66 0.19
N LEU A 617 21.11 -9.68 0.28
CA LEU A 617 20.37 -8.99 1.33
C LEU A 617 20.56 -9.70 2.67
N LEU A 618 20.51 -11.03 2.68
CA LEU A 618 20.71 -11.82 3.89
C LEU A 618 22.10 -11.64 4.50
N GLU A 619 23.15 -11.51 3.67
CA GLU A 619 24.54 -11.25 4.09
C GLU A 619 24.72 -9.92 4.85
N ARG A 620 23.77 -8.98 4.75
CA ARG A 620 23.76 -7.73 5.52
C ARG A 620 23.29 -7.92 6.96
N THR A 621 22.75 -9.09 7.29
CA THR A 621 22.18 -9.38 8.60
C THR A 621 23.13 -10.18 9.48
N ALA A 622 22.78 -10.34 10.76
CA ALA A 622 23.44 -11.28 11.66
C ALA A 622 22.85 -12.70 11.58
N TRP A 623 21.85 -12.92 10.72
CA TRP A 623 21.10 -14.16 10.60
C TRP A 623 21.63 -14.98 9.42
N GLU A 624 21.71 -16.29 9.62
CA GLU A 624 22.23 -17.22 8.60
C GLU A 624 21.14 -18.22 8.23
N ALA A 625 21.06 -18.53 6.93
CA ALA A 625 20.24 -19.63 6.43
C ALA A 625 20.83 -20.99 6.87
N PRO A 626 20.00 -22.03 7.04
CA PRO A 626 20.50 -23.38 7.30
C PRO A 626 21.37 -23.89 6.16
N ASP A 627 22.47 -24.57 6.50
CA ASP A 627 23.30 -25.31 5.54
C ASP A 627 22.48 -26.47 4.93
N ARG A 628 22.08 -26.35 3.66
CA ARG A 628 21.34 -27.37 2.89
C ARG A 628 22.17 -27.87 1.72
N ASP A 629 22.00 -29.15 1.37
CA ASP A 629 22.56 -29.74 0.15
C ASP A 629 21.48 -29.69 -0.94
N CYS A 630 21.52 -28.63 -1.76
CA CYS A 630 20.63 -28.40 -2.90
C CYS A 630 21.40 -28.72 -4.19
N PRO A 631 21.43 -29.99 -4.65
CA PRO A 631 22.23 -30.35 -5.82
C PRO A 631 21.64 -29.71 -7.08
N ALA A 632 22.41 -28.84 -7.74
CA ALA A 632 22.00 -28.20 -8.99
C ALA A 632 21.54 -29.26 -10.03
N GLY A 633 20.33 -29.04 -10.59
CA GLY A 633 19.67 -29.90 -11.57
C GLY A 633 20.34 -30.00 -12.93
#